data_AF-A0A7W7CK60-F1
#
_entry.id   AF-A0A7W7CK60-F1
#
_cell.length_a   1.000
_cell.length_b   1.000
_cell.length_c   1.000
_cell.angle_alpha   90.00
_cell.angle_beta   90.00
_cell.angle_gamma   90.00
#
_symmetry.space_group_name_H-M   'P 1'
#
loop_
_entity.id
_entity.type
_entity.pdbx_description
1 polymer ?
#
loop_
_entity_poly.entity_id
_entity_poly.type
_entity_poly.pdbx_seq_one_letter_code
_entity_poly.pdbx_strand_id
1 'polypeptide(L)' 'MTKKLILDGREWGIADADADGVARLVRDAMLNRIPVELTVYDADENAVTLFLNGAATPSVVLDLNAGPRPSQMS' A
#
# COMPACT_ATOMS: atom_id res chain seq x y z
N MET A 1 12.77 -8.34 0.02
CA MET A 1 12.24 -7.12 0.65
C MET A 1 10.75 -7.14 0.45
N THR A 2 9.97 -7.09 1.53
CA THR A 2 8.50 -7.17 1.48
C THR A 2 7.93 -5.85 0.96
N LYS A 3 6.97 -5.92 0.05
CA LYS A 3 6.20 -4.76 -0.41
C LYS A 3 5.35 -4.22 0.73
N LYS A 4 5.08 -2.92 0.76
CA LYS A 4 4.44 -2.27 1.90
C LYS A 4 3.41 -1.21 1.50
N LEU A 5 2.37 -1.12 2.30
CA LEU A 5 1.45 0.01 2.37
C LEU A 5 1.84 0.87 3.57
N ILE A 6 1.99 2.17 3.40
CA ILE A 6 2.25 3.11 4.49
C ILE A 6 1.10 4.09 4.58
N LEU A 7 0.47 4.12 5.76
CA LEU A 7 -0.68 4.96 6.10
C LEU A 7 -0.41 5.62 7.45
N ASP A 8 -0.44 6.96 7.51
CA ASP A 8 -0.17 7.75 8.72
C ASP A 8 1.13 7.34 9.45
N GLY A 9 2.18 7.00 8.68
CA GLY A 9 3.47 6.56 9.21
C GLY A 9 3.51 5.12 9.74
N ARG A 10 2.40 4.39 9.67
CA ARG A 10 2.35 2.96 9.98
C ARG A 10 2.55 2.12 8.73
N GLU A 11 3.43 1.13 8.83
CA GLU A 11 3.71 0.18 7.75
C GLU A 11 2.84 -1.06 7.88
N TRP A 12 2.39 -1.55 6.73
CA TRP A 12 1.68 -2.82 6.58
C TRP A 12 2.31 -3.61 5.46
N GLY A 13 2.62 -4.88 5.71
CA GLY A 13 3.15 -5.78 4.70
C GLY A 13 2.09 -6.10 3.63
N ILE A 14 2.55 -6.32 2.40
CA ILE A 14 1.75 -6.81 1.29
C ILE A 14 2.42 -8.06 0.73
N ALA A 15 1.66 -9.15 0.55
CA ALA A 15 2.16 -10.34 -0.11
C ALA A 15 2.46 -10.04 -1.59
N ASP A 16 3.54 -10.60 -2.11
CA ASP A 16 3.98 -10.32 -3.48
C ASP A 16 2.92 -10.65 -4.54
N ALA A 17 2.16 -11.73 -4.31
CA ALA A 17 1.07 -12.18 -5.17
C ALA A 17 -0.13 -11.22 -5.20
N ASP A 18 -0.34 -10.46 -4.13
CA ASP A 18 -1.50 -9.56 -3.97
C ASP A 18 -1.18 -8.11 -4.31
N ALA A 19 0.10 -7.78 -4.52
CA ALA A 19 0.61 -6.43 -4.66
C ALA A 19 -0.10 -5.59 -5.73
N ASP A 20 -0.30 -6.15 -6.91
CA ASP A 20 -0.96 -5.44 -8.02
C ASP A 20 -2.45 -5.19 -7.71
N GLY A 21 -3.10 -6.15 -7.05
CA GLY A 21 -4.48 -6.03 -6.59
C GLY A 21 -4.65 -4.93 -5.55
N VAL A 22 -3.79 -4.92 -4.52
CA VAL A 22 -3.76 -3.88 -3.49
C VAL A 22 -3.49 -2.52 -4.11
N ALA A 23 -2.52 -2.41 -5.02
CA ALA A 23 -2.20 -1.15 -5.68
C ALA A 23 -3.38 -0.59 -6.50
N ARG A 24 -4.12 -1.47 -7.18
CA ARG A 24 -5.33 -1.10 -7.93
C ARG A 24 -6.43 -0.57 -6.99
N LEU A 25 -6.69 -1.28 -5.89
CA LEU A 25 -7.74 -0.91 -4.93
C LEU A 25 -7.41 0.41 -4.21
N VAL A 26 -6.16 0.61 -3.79
CA VAL A 26 -5.71 1.86 -3.17
C VAL A 26 -5.88 3.02 -4.16
N ARG A 27 -5.46 2.84 -5.41
CA ARG A 27 -5.63 3.86 -6.46
C ARG A 27 -7.11 4.20 -6.66
N ASP A 28 -7.97 3.19 -6.75
CA ASP A 28 -9.41 3.35 -6.96
C ASP A 28 -10.05 4.10 -5.78
N ALA A 29 -9.72 3.71 -4.55
CA ALA A 29 -10.17 4.38 -3.33
C ALA A 29 -9.84 5.87 -3.34
N MET A 30 -8.57 6.20 -3.61
CA MET A 30 -8.07 7.57 -3.56
C MET A 30 -8.63 8.43 -4.70
N LEU A 31 -8.73 7.91 -5.92
CA LEU A 31 -9.24 8.67 -7.08
C LEU A 31 -10.75 8.89 -7.00
N ASN A 32 -11.51 7.86 -6.62
CA ASN A 32 -12.97 7.91 -6.59
C ASN A 32 -13.52 8.34 -5.24
N ARG A 33 -12.65 8.57 -4.25
CA ARG A 33 -13.02 8.95 -2.87
C ARG A 33 -14.00 7.95 -2.24
N ILE A 34 -13.74 6.67 -2.42
CA ILE A 34 -14.56 5.56 -1.90
C ILE A 34 -13.82 4.76 -0.82
N PRO A 35 -14.56 4.06 0.06
CA PRO A 35 -13.97 3.08 0.95
C PRO A 35 -13.61 1.78 0.21
N VAL A 36 -12.51 1.14 0.59
CA VAL A 36 -12.11 -0.20 0.15
C VAL A 36 -11.58 -1.04 1.30
N GLU A 37 -11.61 -2.35 1.13
CA GLU A 37 -11.05 -3.34 2.05
C GLU A 37 -9.76 -3.89 1.48
N LEU A 38 -8.70 -3.94 2.29
CA LEU A 38 -7.38 -4.45 1.92
C LEU A 38 -6.97 -5.54 2.88
N THR A 39 -6.54 -6.69 2.37
CA THR A 39 -5.81 -7.68 3.16
C THR A 39 -4.34 -7.28 3.18
N VAL A 40 -3.81 -7.03 4.37
CA VAL A 40 -2.41 -6.63 4.61
C VAL A 40 -1.86 -7.42 5.80
N TYR A 41 -0.57 -7.26 6.08
CA TYR A 41 0.12 -7.96 7.17
C TYR A 41 0.62 -6.96 8.20
N ASP A 42 0.47 -7.26 9.49
CA ASP A 42 1.04 -6.45 10.57
C ASP A 42 2.54 -6.73 10.78
N ALA A 43 3.13 -6.13 11.81
CA ALA A 43 4.55 -6.27 12.14
C ALA A 43 4.93 -7.70 12.58
N ASP A 44 3.95 -8.49 13.03
CA ASP A 44 4.10 -9.87 13.48
C ASP A 44 3.72 -10.87 12.36
N GLU A 45 3.58 -10.38 11.12
CA GLU A 45 3.21 -11.15 9.92
C GLU A 45 1.80 -11.78 9.98
N ASN A 46 0.92 -11.26 10.84
CA ASN A 46 -0.48 -11.70 10.86
C ASN A 46 -1.27 -11.01 9.75
N ALA A 47 -2.09 -11.77 9.04
CA ALA A 47 -3.05 -11.22 8.08
C ALA A 47 -4.14 -10.44 8.82
N VAL A 48 -4.33 -9.19 8.42
CA VAL A 48 -5.34 -8.27 8.95
C VAL A 48 -6.09 -7.58 7.81
N THR A 49 -7.32 -7.14 8.10
CA THR A 49 -8.12 -6.34 7.18
C THR A 49 -7.99 -4.86 7.52
N LEU A 50 -7.54 -4.07 6.56
CA LEU A 50 -7.48 -2.61 6.65
C LEU A 50 -8.59 -1.99 5.80
N PHE A 51 -9.42 -1.16 6.43
CA PHE A 51 -10.43 -0.35 5.75
C PHE A 51 -9.85 1.00 5.39
N LEU A 52 -9.62 1.25 4.10
CA LEU A 52 -9.10 2.51 3.60
C LEU A 52 -10.26 3.38 3.12
N ASN A 53 -10.47 4.54 3.75
CA ASN A 53 -11.42 5.53 3.27
C ASN A 53 -10.71 6.59 2.41
N GLY A 54 -10.79 6.47 1.08
CA GLY A 54 -10.14 7.41 0.18
C GLY A 54 -10.69 8.84 0.20
N ALA A 55 -11.88 9.07 0.79
CA ALA A 55 -12.41 10.41 0.96
C ALA A 55 -11.77 11.18 2.13
N ALA A 56 -11.34 10.44 3.16
CA ALA A 56 -10.81 10.98 4.42
C ALA A 56 -9.30 10.83 4.56
N THR A 57 -8.70 9.90 3.80
CA THR A 57 -7.26 9.63 3.85
C THR A 57 -6.49 10.69 3.06
N PRO A 58 -5.58 11.45 3.69
CA PRO A 58 -4.86 12.53 3.02
C PRO A 58 -3.81 11.99 2.05
N SER A 59 -3.11 10.92 2.41
CA SER A 59 -2.09 10.28 1.59
C SER A 59 -1.90 8.82 1.94
N VAL A 60 -1.44 8.05 0.96
CA VAL A 60 -1.05 6.65 1.09
C VAL A 60 0.23 6.47 0.28
N VAL A 61 1.22 5.78 0.84
CA VAL A 61 2.43 5.40 0.09
C VAL A 61 2.40 3.89 -0.15
N LEU A 62 2.64 3.49 -1.40
CA LEU A 62 2.86 2.11 -1.78
C LEU A 62 4.34 1.95 -2.12
N ASP A 63 5.07 1.26 -1.24
CA ASP A 63 6.42 0.79 -1.56
C ASP A 63 6.33 -0.61 -2.15
N LEU A 64 6.25 -0.67 -3.48
CA LEU A 64 6.21 -1.94 -4.22
C LEU A 64 7.62 -2.41 -4.64
N ASN A 65 8.67 -1.69 -4.24
CA ASN A 65 10.08 -1.93 -4.58
C ASN A 65 10.30 -2.33 -6.06
N ALA A 66 10.12 -1.39 -6.99
CA ALA A 66 10.50 -1.55 -8.40
C ALA A 66 11.98 -1.19 -8.65
N GLY A 67 12.91 -1.84 -7.91
CA GLY A 67 14.36 -1.71 -8.12
C GLY A 67 14.99 -0.37 -7.70
N PRO A 68 16.35 -0.27 -7.74
CA PRO A 68 17.07 0.94 -7.33
C PRO A 68 16.73 2.12 -8.25
N ARG A 69 16.64 3.32 -7.66
CA ARG A 69 16.50 4.59 -8.39
C ARG A 69 17.59 4.65 -9.47
N PRO A 70 17.29 5.03 -10.73
CA PRO A 70 18.34 5.29 -11.71
C PRO A 70 19.30 6.31 -11.09
N SER A 71 20.54 5.89 -10.85
CA SER A 71 21.59 6.77 -10.34
C SER A 71 21.68 7.94 -11.31
N GLN A 72 21.51 9.18 -10.81
CA GLN A 72 21.84 10.36 -11.60
C GLN A 72 23.31 10.21 -12.01
N MET A 73 23.57 9.90 -13.28
CA MET A 73 24.92 9.97 -13.83
C MET A 73 25.40 11.40 -13.63
N SER A 74 26.49 11.54 -12.86
CA SER A 74 27.22 12.80 -12.65
C SER A 74 27.97 13.20 -13.90
#